data_AF-A0A356IB18-F1
#
_entry.id   AF-A0A356IB18-F1
#
_cell.length_a   1.000
_cell.length_b   1.000
_cell.length_c   1.000
_cell.angle_alpha   90.00
_cell.angle_beta   90.00
_cell.angle_gamma   90.00
#
_symmetry.space_group_name_H-M   'P 1'
#
loop_
_entity.id
_entity.type
_entity.pdbx_description
1 polymer ?
#
loop_
_entity_poly.entity_id
_entity_poly.type
_entity_poly.pdbx_seq_one_letter_code
_entity_poly.pdbx_strand_id
1 'polypeptide(L)' 'MYDFLKYYDIPVIIVATKADKIPRGKWNKHESMIKKKLDFDMKDQFVVFSSETRHGYDQAWDAILKNI' A
#
# COMPACT_ATOMS: atom_id res chain seq x y z
N MET A 1 11.73 -0.72 -8.96
CA MET A 1 10.40 -0.80 -9.62
C MET A 1 9.54 0.38 -9.24
N TYR A 2 9.33 0.67 -7.95
CA TYR A 2 8.62 1.91 -7.53
C TYR A 2 9.26 3.16 -8.14
N ASP A 3 10.56 3.37 -7.97
CA ASP A 3 11.30 4.51 -8.55
C ASP A 3 11.17 4.62 -10.08
N PHE A 4 11.07 3.48 -10.77
CA PHE A 4 10.87 3.46 -12.22
C PHE A 4 9.48 4.00 -12.59
N LEU A 5 8.42 3.60 -11.87
CA LEU A 5 7.08 4.13 -12.07
C LEU A 5 7.03 5.64 -11.74
N LYS A 6 7.71 6.05 -10.66
CA LYS A 6 7.80 7.47 -10.26
C LYS A 6 8.56 8.31 -11.28
N TYR A 7 9.63 7.78 -11.89
CA TYR A 7 10.38 8.47 -12.93
C TYR A 7 9.52 8.81 -14.16
N TYR A 8 8.53 7.99 -14.47
CA TYR A 8 7.58 8.21 -15.57
C TYR A 8 6.27 8.88 -15.12
N ASP A 9 6.20 9.42 -13.91
CA ASP A 9 5.01 10.06 -13.34
C ASP A 9 3.74 9.17 -13.38
N ILE A 10 3.92 7.85 -13.27
CA ILE A 10 2.80 6.90 -13.24
C ILE A 10 2.21 6.89 -11.82
N PRO A 11 0.89 7.11 -11.65
CA PRO A 11 0.22 6.97 -10.36
C PRO A 11 0.38 5.56 -9.78
N VAL A 12 0.71 5.45 -8.49
CA VAL A 12 0.93 4.15 -7.85
C VAL A 12 0.05 3.96 -6.61
N ILE A 13 -0.52 2.76 -6.49
CA ILE A 13 -1.13 2.27 -5.25
C ILE A 13 -0.24 1.16 -4.71
N ILE A 14 0.34 1.35 -3.53
CA ILE A 14 1.14 0.33 -2.85
C ILE A 14 0.22 -0.53 -1.99
N VAL A 15 0.18 -1.83 -2.29
CA VAL A 15 -0.61 -2.82 -1.55
C VAL A 15 0.31 -3.70 -0.71
N ALA A 16 0.34 -3.48 0.60
CA ALA A 16 1.08 -4.28 1.57
C ALA A 16 0.30 -5.55 1.94
N THR A 17 0.47 -6.60 1.15
CA THR A 17 -0.26 -7.87 1.28
C THR A 17 0.16 -8.71 2.50
N LYS A 18 -0.60 -9.78 2.77
CA LYS A 18 -0.37 -10.76 3.87
C LYS A 18 -0.43 -10.16 5.27
N ALA A 19 -1.25 -9.12 5.47
CA ALA A 19 -1.41 -8.48 6.77
C ALA A 19 -1.90 -9.42 7.89
N ASP A 20 -2.58 -10.53 7.54
CA ASP A 20 -2.99 -11.58 8.47
C ASP A 20 -1.81 -12.31 9.15
N LYS A 21 -0.62 -12.25 8.56
CA LYS A 21 0.59 -12.84 9.14
C LYS A 21 1.28 -11.93 10.16
N ILE A 22 0.77 -10.71 10.38
CA ILE A 22 1.35 -9.72 11.28
C ILE A 22 0.29 -9.33 12.32
N PRO A 23 0.60 -9.38 13.63
CA PRO A 23 -0.32 -8.88 14.65
C PRO A 23 -0.72 -7.43 14.38
N ARG A 24 -2.02 -7.11 14.48
CA ARG A 24 -2.58 -5.79 14.12
C ARG A 24 -1.85 -4.62 14.78
N GLY A 25 -1.46 -4.75 16.05
CA GLY A 25 -0.70 -3.73 16.78
C GLY A 25 0.72 -3.46 16.24
N LYS A 26 1.22 -4.24 15.27
CA LYS A 26 2.51 -4.03 14.61
C LYS A 26 2.38 -3.49 13.19
N TRP A 27 1.17 -3.34 12.65
CA TRP A 27 0.96 -2.88 11.27
C TRP A 27 1.60 -1.52 11.00
N ASN A 28 1.41 -0.54 11.89
CA ASN A 28 2.02 0.79 11.75
C ASN A 28 3.55 0.73 11.64
N LYS A 29 4.21 -0.15 12.41
CA LYS A 29 5.66 -0.35 12.32
C LYS A 29 6.07 -0.85 10.94
N HIS A 30 5.37 -1.87 10.42
CA HIS A 30 5.67 -2.43 9.09
C HIS A 30 5.35 -1.44 7.97
N GLU A 31 4.24 -0.71 8.08
CA GLU A 31 3.90 0.37 7.15
C GLU A 31 5.00 1.45 7.12
N SER A 32 5.43 1.96 8.28
CA SER A 32 6.52 2.94 8.34
C SER A 32 7.83 2.41 7.73
N MET A 33 8.16 1.14 7.96
CA MET A 33 9.33 0.51 7.36
C MET A 33 9.24 0.41 5.84
N ILE A 34 8.07 0.01 5.30
CA ILE A 34 7.85 -0.09 3.86
C ILE A 34 7.90 1.30 3.24
N LYS A 35 7.19 2.28 3.81
CA LYS A 35 7.18 3.68 3.33
C LYS A 35 8.58 4.27 3.29
N LYS A 36 9.36 4.09 4.37
CA LYS A 36 10.76 4.53 4.43
C LYS A 36 11.63 3.83 3.39
N LYS A 37 11.44 2.52 3.16
CA LYS A 37 12.26 1.75 2.23
C LYS A 37 12.01 2.11 0.78
N LEU A 38 10.76 2.49 0.45
CA LEU A 38 10.35 2.90 -0.89
C LEU A 38 10.51 4.40 -1.15
N ASP A 39 10.95 5.19 -0.16
CA ASP A 39 10.89 6.66 -0.23
C ASP A 39 9.50 7.16 -0.69
N PHE A 40 8.49 6.73 0.07
CA PHE A 40 7.09 6.87 -0.29
C PHE A 40 6.68 8.31 -0.61
N ASP A 41 6.16 8.51 -1.82
CA ASP A 41 5.52 9.76 -2.23
C ASP A 41 4.14 9.88 -1.56
N MET A 42 3.92 10.99 -0.85
CA MET A 42 2.65 11.27 -0.18
C MET A 42 1.46 11.44 -1.14
N LYS A 43 1.72 11.61 -2.44
CA LYS A 43 0.68 11.62 -3.49
C LYS A 43 0.15 10.23 -3.80
N ASP A 44 0.94 9.18 -3.54
CA ASP A 44 0.54 7.80 -3.77
C ASP A 44 -0.33 7.27 -2.63
N GLN A 45 -1.02 6.17 -2.88
CA GLN A 45 -1.86 5.52 -1.87
C GLN A 45 -1.18 4.28 -1.30
N PHE A 46 -1.44 4.01 -0.02
CA PHE A 46 -0.92 2.84 0.68
C PHE A 46 -2.07 2.07 1.31
N VAL A 47 -2.18 0.78 0.99
CA VAL A 47 -3.25 -0.11 1.46
C VAL A 47 -2.63 -1.31 2.16
N VAL A 48 -2.97 -1.51 3.43
CA VAL A 48 -2.67 -2.76 4.14
C VAL A 48 -3.71 -3.79 3.72
N PHE A 49 -3.27 -4.97 3.27
CA PHE A 49 -4.16 -5.93 2.61
C PHE A 49 -3.94 -7.37 3.08
N SER A 50 -5.01 -8.15 3.15
CA SER A 50 -4.95 -9.61 3.29
C SER A 50 -6.00 -10.28 2.42
N SER A 51 -5.57 -11.21 1.58
CA SER A 51 -6.48 -12.05 0.80
C SER A 51 -7.23 -13.07 1.66
N GLU A 52 -6.62 -13.51 2.76
CA GLU A 52 -7.19 -14.50 3.69
C GLU A 52 -8.37 -13.90 4.47
N THR A 53 -8.20 -12.70 5.02
CA THR A 53 -9.22 -12.04 5.85
C THR A 53 -10.06 -11.03 5.09
N ARG A 54 -9.75 -10.78 3.81
CA ARG A 54 -10.29 -9.70 2.97
C ARG A 54 -10.07 -8.29 3.52
N HIS A 55 -9.16 -8.14 4.49
CA HIS A 55 -8.80 -6.81 4.99
C HIS A 55 -8.23 -5.94 3.87
N GLY A 56 -8.66 -4.69 3.78
CA GLY A 56 -8.19 -3.72 2.78
C GLY A 56 -8.81 -3.89 1.40
N TYR A 57 -9.76 -4.82 1.18
CA TYR A 57 -10.41 -5.02 -0.11
C TYR A 57 -11.16 -3.78 -0.60
N ASP A 58 -12.09 -3.26 0.22
CA ASP A 58 -12.85 -2.06 -0.14
C ASP A 58 -11.93 -0.84 -0.29
N GLN A 59 -10.93 -0.71 0.59
CA GLN A 59 -9.95 0.38 0.52
C GLN A 59 -9.13 0.34 -0.78
N ALA A 60 -8.73 -0.85 -1.24
CA ALA A 60 -8.03 -1.01 -2.51
C ALA A 60 -8.94 -0.67 -3.69
N TRP A 61 -10.23 -1.03 -3.63
CA TRP A 61 -11.19 -0.69 -4.67
C TRP A 61 -11.45 0.82 -4.73
N ASP A 62 -11.66 1.46 -3.59
CA ASP A 62 -11.80 2.91 -3.48
C ASP A 62 -10.56 3.64 -4.00
N ALA A 63 -9.37 3.10 -3.74
CA ALA A 63 -8.11 3.62 -4.27
C ALA A 63 -8.08 3.54 -5.80
N ILE A 64 -8.48 2.42 -6.39
CA ILE A 64 -8.57 2.26 -7.85
C ILE A 64 -9.57 3.26 -8.43
N LEU A 65 -10.80 3.30 -7.90
CA LEU A 65 -11.88 4.13 -8.44
C LEU A 65 -11.62 5.64 -8.31
N LYS A 66 -10.87 6.09 -7.31
CA LYS A 66 -10.45 7.50 -7.17
C LYS A 66 -9.46 7.95 -8.24
N ASN A 67 -8.75 7.02 -8.87
CA ASN A 67 -7.72 7.28 -9.87
C ASN A 67 -8.19 6.95 -11.30
N ILE A 68 -9.49 6.71 -11.50
CA ILE A 68 -10.17 6.62 -12.81
C ILE A 68 -10.86 7.96 -13.05
#